data_AF-J5MPP9-F1
#
_entry.id   AF-J5MPP9-F1
#
_cell.length_a   1.000
_cell.length_b   1.000
_cell.length_c   1.000
_cell.angle_alpha   90.00
_cell.angle_beta   90.00
_cell.angle_gamma   90.00
#
_symmetry.space_group_name_H-M   'P 1'
#
loop_
_entity.id
_entity.type
_entity.pdbx_description
1 polymer ?
#
loop_
_entity_poly.entity_id
_entity_poly.type
_entity_poly.pdbx_seq_one_letter_code
_entity_poly.pdbx_strand_id
1 'polypeptide(L)'
;MAAAIEARSASYGAPRAMLIGGASAYFDAMVAPGRTRLLLIEAPAVLGPLASATIDAENAEATLRAGLAAMLPEAGAMLEPLTSLLSAAFDHAAIAIETGAERRHYELAIAVLLDGLADHLRR
;
A
#
# COMPACT_ATOMS: atom_id res chain seq x y z
N MET A 1 -14.96 11.16 28.95
CA MET A 1 -14.26 9.96 28.47
C MET A 1 -14.54 9.65 26.99
N ALA A 2 -15.73 9.95 26.44
CA ALA A 2 -16.03 9.78 25.00
C ALA A 2 -15.32 10.79 24.06
N ALA A 3 -15.13 12.05 24.50
CA ALA A 3 -14.49 13.08 23.66
C ALA A 3 -13.00 12.81 23.33
N ALA A 4 -12.32 11.97 24.14
CA ALA A 4 -10.92 11.61 23.90
C ALA A 4 -10.76 10.47 22.87
N ILE A 5 -11.85 9.75 22.56
CA ILE A 5 -11.88 8.68 21.55
C ILE A 5 -12.17 9.29 20.17
N GLU A 6 -13.19 10.16 20.09
CA GLU A 6 -13.55 10.91 18.88
C GLU A 6 -12.40 11.79 18.36
N ALA A 7 -11.73 12.55 19.23
CA ALA A 7 -10.61 13.39 18.84
C ALA A 7 -9.38 12.59 18.36
N ARG A 8 -9.18 11.36 18.86
CA ARG A 8 -8.08 10.46 18.44
C ARG A 8 -8.40 9.70 17.15
N SER A 9 -9.67 9.36 16.92
CA SER A 9 -10.11 8.80 15.64
C SER A 9 -10.05 9.83 14.52
N ALA A 10 -10.28 11.12 14.80
CA ALA A 10 -10.18 12.20 13.82
C ALA A 10 -8.75 12.41 13.29
N SER A 11 -7.71 12.28 14.13
CA SER A 11 -6.31 12.36 13.68
C SER A 11 -5.86 11.15 12.87
N TYR A 12 -6.51 9.99 13.07
CA TYR A 12 -6.19 8.73 12.39
C TYR A 12 -6.95 8.55 11.07
N GLY A 13 -8.14 9.14 10.97
CA GLY A 13 -8.96 9.10 9.76
C GLY A 13 -8.22 9.65 8.55
N ALA A 14 -7.43 10.72 8.71
CA ALA A 14 -6.72 11.35 7.60
C ALA A 14 -5.55 10.50 7.04
N PRO A 15 -4.55 10.03 7.83
CA PRO A 15 -3.47 9.17 7.31
C PRO A 15 -3.99 7.84 6.74
N ARG A 16 -4.95 7.21 7.42
CA ARG A 16 -5.59 5.98 6.95
C ARG A 16 -6.36 6.20 5.64
N ALA A 17 -7.15 7.26 5.54
CA ALA A 17 -7.89 7.58 4.32
C ALA A 17 -6.94 7.93 3.17
N MET A 18 -5.81 8.59 3.44
CA MET A 18 -4.79 8.85 2.42
C MET A 18 -4.12 7.56 1.91
N LEU A 19 -3.83 6.60 2.80
CA LEU A 19 -3.28 5.30 2.39
C LEU A 19 -4.28 4.49 1.54
N ILE A 20 -5.55 4.45 1.95
CA ILE A 20 -6.61 3.79 1.17
C ILE A 20 -6.83 4.51 -0.17
N GLY A 21 -6.86 5.85 -0.16
CA GLY A 21 -6.95 6.64 -1.38
C GLY A 21 -5.76 6.42 -2.32
N GLY A 22 -4.55 6.31 -1.78
CA GLY A 22 -3.34 5.97 -2.53
C GLY A 22 -3.41 4.58 -3.14
N ALA A 23 -3.91 3.59 -2.39
CA ALA A 23 -4.14 2.24 -2.90
C ALA A 23 -5.11 2.22 -4.09
N SER A 24 -6.25 2.90 -3.96
CA SER A 24 -7.23 2.99 -5.04
C SER A 24 -6.65 3.72 -6.27
N ALA A 25 -5.92 4.82 -6.07
CA ALA A 25 -5.26 5.54 -7.15
C ALA A 25 -4.17 4.70 -7.85
N TYR A 26 -3.42 3.89 -7.10
CA TYR A 26 -2.46 2.94 -7.66
C TYR A 26 -3.15 1.89 -8.54
N PHE A 27 -4.25 1.30 -8.05
CA PHE A 27 -5.04 0.36 -8.85
C PHE A 27 -5.63 1.02 -10.10
N ASP A 28 -6.12 2.26 -10.01
CA ASP A 28 -6.60 3.01 -11.18
C ASP A 28 -5.50 3.21 -12.23
N ALA A 29 -4.28 3.51 -11.80
CA ALA A 29 -3.12 3.66 -12.69
C ALA A 29 -2.70 2.34 -13.36
N MET A 30 -2.90 1.22 -12.68
CA MET A 30 -2.51 -0.12 -13.14
C MET A 30 -3.57 -0.82 -14.00
N VAL A 31 -4.80 -0.31 -14.07
CA VAL A 31 -5.89 -0.86 -14.93
C VAL A 31 -5.64 -0.66 -16.44
N ALA A 32 -4.64 0.14 -16.84
CA ALA A 32 -4.28 0.32 -18.25
C ALA A 32 -3.88 -1.03 -18.90
N PRO A 33 -4.58 -1.50 -19.95
CA PRO A 33 -4.36 -2.82 -20.53
C PRO A 33 -2.90 -3.04 -20.97
N GLY A 34 -2.25 -4.09 -20.46
CA GLY A 34 -0.87 -4.46 -20.82
C GLY A 34 0.23 -3.79 -19.99
N ARG A 35 -0.08 -2.76 -19.17
CA ARG A 35 0.91 -2.06 -18.34
C ARG A 35 1.40 -2.91 -17.17
N THR A 36 0.51 -3.64 -16.52
CA THR A 36 0.82 -4.59 -15.44
C THR A 36 1.68 -5.75 -15.95
N ARG A 37 1.34 -6.32 -17.12
CA ARG A 37 2.13 -7.36 -17.77
C ARG A 37 3.53 -6.88 -18.17
N LEU A 38 3.66 -5.67 -18.72
CA LEU A 38 4.95 -5.10 -19.12
C LEU A 38 5.83 -4.72 -17.91
N LEU A 39 5.27 -4.11 -16.85
CA LEU A 39 6.03 -3.58 -15.72
C LEU A 39 6.29 -4.59 -14.59
N LEU A 40 5.37 -5.53 -14.35
CA LEU A 40 5.47 -6.47 -13.22
C LEU A 40 5.77 -7.92 -13.62
N ILE A 41 5.64 -8.28 -14.90
CA ILE A 41 5.85 -9.65 -15.38
C ILE A 41 7.01 -9.72 -16.40
N GLU A 42 7.03 -8.87 -17.42
CA GLU A 42 8.03 -8.93 -18.50
C GLU A 42 9.33 -8.18 -18.15
N ALA A 43 9.27 -7.03 -17.47
CA ALA A 43 10.47 -6.28 -17.04
C ALA A 43 11.38 -7.05 -16.06
N PRO A 44 10.88 -7.79 -15.05
CA PRO A 44 11.71 -8.63 -14.18
C PRO A 44 12.33 -9.83 -14.89
N ALA A 45 11.69 -10.33 -15.95
CA ALA A 45 12.13 -11.52 -16.70
C ALA A 45 13.30 -11.23 -17.67
N VAL A 46 13.47 -9.98 -18.11
CA VAL A 46 14.53 -9.59 -19.06
C VAL A 46 15.72 -8.93 -18.37
N LEU A 47 15.52 -8.25 -17.23
CA LEU A 47 16.54 -7.42 -16.58
C LEU A 47 17.11 -8.01 -15.28
N GLY A 48 16.50 -9.07 -14.75
CA GLY A 48 16.78 -9.57 -13.40
C GLY A 48 16.23 -8.63 -12.29
N PRO A 49 16.11 -9.11 -11.03
CA PRO A 49 15.37 -8.43 -9.96
C PRO A 49 15.83 -7.00 -9.63
N LEU A 50 17.03 -6.60 -10.07
CA LEU A 50 17.69 -5.36 -9.67
C LEU A 50 17.50 -4.19 -10.65
N ALA A 51 16.95 -4.39 -11.85
CA ALA A 51 16.83 -3.33 -12.86
C ALA A 51 15.38 -3.02 -13.30
N SER A 52 14.39 -3.78 -12.81
CA SER A 52 12.96 -3.52 -13.03
C SER A 52 12.34 -2.57 -11.98
N ALA A 53 13.06 -2.23 -10.92
CA ALA A 53 12.57 -1.38 -9.84
C ALA A 53 12.67 0.14 -10.14
N THR A 54 13.27 0.54 -11.26
CA THR A 54 13.95 1.86 -11.32
C THR A 54 13.24 2.96 -12.10
N ILE A 55 11.99 2.81 -12.58
CA ILE A 55 11.38 3.92 -13.37
C ILE A 55 10.03 4.44 -12.87
N ASP A 56 9.34 3.81 -11.92
CA ASP A 56 8.14 4.43 -11.29
C ASP A 56 7.92 4.05 -9.81
N ALA A 57 8.65 3.05 -9.29
CA ALA A 57 8.46 2.52 -7.95
C ALA A 57 8.98 3.45 -6.84
N GLU A 58 10.02 4.26 -7.10
CA GLU A 58 10.64 5.11 -6.08
C GLU A 58 9.68 6.19 -5.53
N ASN A 59 8.79 6.75 -6.37
CA ASN A 59 7.82 7.76 -5.93
C ASN A 59 6.61 7.16 -5.21
N ALA A 60 6.12 6.01 -5.69
CA ALA A 60 4.99 5.32 -5.09
C ALA A 60 5.37 4.72 -3.72
N GLU A 61 6.54 4.10 -3.62
CA GLU A 61 7.05 3.52 -2.38
C GLU A 61 7.41 4.60 -1.35
N ALA A 62 8.03 5.71 -1.76
CA ALA A 62 8.28 6.83 -0.86
C ALA A 62 6.99 7.44 -0.29
N THR A 63 5.93 7.53 -1.11
CA THR A 63 4.62 8.01 -0.68
C THR A 63 3.95 7.03 0.29
N LEU A 64 4.03 5.72 0.01
CA LEU A 64 3.55 4.67 0.92
C LEU A 64 4.29 4.72 2.26
N ARG A 65 5.62 4.87 2.23
CA ARG A 65 6.46 5.00 3.42
C ARG A 65 6.07 6.20 4.27
N ALA A 66 5.83 7.35 3.64
CA ALA A 66 5.41 8.56 4.33
C ALA A 66 4.02 8.40 4.98
N GLY A 67 3.08 7.76 4.29
CA GLY A 67 1.76 7.45 4.84
C GLY A 67 1.83 6.47 6.02
N LEU A 68 2.67 5.43 5.91
CA LEU A 68 2.89 4.46 6.98
C LEU A 68 3.60 5.09 8.18
N ALA A 69 4.56 6.00 7.97
CA ALA A 69 5.21 6.72 9.06
C ALA A 69 4.23 7.62 9.83
N ALA A 70 3.29 8.25 9.12
CA ALA A 70 2.25 9.08 9.72
C ALA A 70 1.21 8.24 10.47
N MET A 71 0.88 7.04 9.97
CA MET A 71 -0.10 6.15 10.60
C MET A 71 0.50 5.34 11.75
N LEU A 72 1.75 4.90 11.62
CA LEU A 72 2.44 3.99 12.53
C LEU A 72 3.70 4.66 13.13
N PRO A 73 3.55 5.70 13.97
CA PRO A 73 4.70 6.43 14.52
C PRO A 73 5.59 5.54 15.40
N GLU A 74 5.03 4.45 15.95
CA GLU A 74 5.74 3.48 16.80
C GLU A 74 6.40 2.35 16.01
N ALA A 75 6.29 2.33 14.67
CA ALA A 75 6.86 1.26 13.86
C ALA A 75 8.40 1.18 13.96
N GLY A 76 9.07 2.31 14.18
CA GLY A 76 10.53 2.37 14.35
C GLY A 76 11.28 1.62 13.25
N ALA A 77 12.10 0.64 13.65
CA ALA A 77 12.88 -0.20 12.73
C ALA A 77 12.03 -1.08 11.80
N MET A 78 10.74 -1.29 12.11
CA MET A 78 9.82 -2.07 11.27
C MET A 78 9.19 -1.26 10.14
N LEU A 79 9.32 0.07 10.14
CA LEU A 79 8.71 0.92 9.10
C LEU A 79 9.19 0.53 7.70
N GLU A 80 10.49 0.31 7.54
CA GLU A 80 11.08 -0.03 6.23
C GLU A 80 10.63 -1.43 5.74
N PRO A 81 10.76 -2.51 6.55
CA PRO A 81 10.20 -3.82 6.17
C PRO A 81 8.70 -3.81 5.88
N LEU A 82 7.90 -3.08 6.68
CA LEU A 82 6.45 -2.99 6.48
C LEU A 82 6.09 -2.27 5.18
N THR A 83 6.84 -1.23 4.82
CA THR A 83 6.67 -0.51 3.55
C THR A 83 6.93 -1.44 2.38
N SER A 84 8.04 -2.18 2.40
CA SER A 84 8.38 -3.13 1.34
C SER A 84 7.34 -4.25 1.20
N LEU A 85 6.89 -4.84 2.32
CA LEU A 85 5.88 -5.90 2.30
C LEU A 85 4.52 -5.41 1.78
N LEU A 86 4.10 -4.20 2.19
CA LEU A 86 2.84 -3.63 1.69
C LEU A 86 2.94 -3.24 0.22
N SER A 87 4.08 -2.70 -0.24
CA SER A 87 4.33 -2.43 -1.65
C SER A 87 4.15 -3.70 -2.51
N ALA A 88 4.78 -4.81 -2.10
CA ALA A 88 4.61 -6.09 -2.77
C ALA A 88 3.16 -6.62 -2.74
N ALA A 89 2.43 -6.39 -1.65
CA ALA A 89 1.02 -6.76 -1.56
C ALA A 89 0.14 -5.94 -2.52
N PHE A 90 0.44 -4.65 -2.72
CA PHE A 90 -0.23 -3.81 -3.71
C PHE A 90 0.03 -4.28 -5.13
N ASP A 91 1.28 -4.62 -5.47
CA ASP A 91 1.65 -5.18 -6.77
C ASP A 91 0.89 -6.49 -7.06
N HIS A 92 0.86 -7.39 -6.07
CA HIS A 92 0.09 -8.64 -6.18
C HIS A 92 -1.41 -8.38 -6.36
N ALA A 93 -1.98 -7.41 -5.62
CA ALA A 93 -3.39 -7.04 -5.76
C ALA A 93 -3.70 -6.50 -7.17
N ALA A 94 -2.83 -5.66 -7.73
CA ALA A 94 -2.99 -5.15 -9.09
C ALA A 94 -3.02 -6.27 -10.14
N ILE A 95 -2.11 -7.25 -10.04
CA ILE A 95 -2.07 -8.44 -10.92
C ILE A 95 -3.35 -9.27 -10.77
N ALA A 96 -3.79 -9.50 -9.53
CA ALA A 96 -5.01 -10.26 -9.28
C ALA A 96 -6.25 -9.56 -9.87
N ILE A 97 -6.35 -8.24 -9.73
CA ILE A 97 -7.45 -7.45 -10.30
C ILE A 97 -7.43 -7.51 -11.83
N GLU A 98 -6.26 -7.37 -12.46
CA GLU A 98 -6.11 -7.50 -13.91
C GLU A 98 -6.58 -8.88 -14.41
N THR A 99 -6.31 -9.94 -13.63
CA THR A 99 -6.68 -11.32 -13.97
C THR A 99 -8.15 -11.66 -13.62
N GLY A 100 -8.96 -10.68 -13.22
CA GLY A 100 -10.41 -10.82 -13.03
C GLY A 100 -10.85 -10.90 -11.57
N ALA A 101 -9.96 -10.67 -10.61
CA ALA A 101 -10.36 -10.63 -9.22
C ALA A 101 -11.11 -9.33 -8.86
N GLU A 102 -12.02 -9.42 -7.88
CA GLU A 102 -12.84 -8.31 -7.42
C GLU A 102 -12.01 -7.30 -6.60
N ARG A 103 -11.76 -6.12 -7.18
CA ARG A 103 -11.01 -5.00 -6.56
C ARG A 103 -11.46 -4.68 -5.15
N ARG A 104 -12.78 -4.63 -4.90
CA ARG A 104 -13.33 -4.30 -3.58
C ARG A 104 -12.82 -5.24 -2.48
N HIS A 105 -12.56 -6.51 -2.80
CA HIS A 105 -12.07 -7.47 -1.82
C HIS A 105 -10.62 -7.18 -1.43
N TYR A 106 -9.80 -6.75 -2.39
CA TYR A 106 -8.42 -6.33 -2.11
C TYR A 106 -8.36 -5.02 -1.32
N GLU A 107 -9.18 -4.02 -1.67
CA GLU A 107 -9.25 -2.77 -0.91
C GLU A 107 -9.69 -3.01 0.54
N LEU A 108 -10.67 -3.90 0.77
CA LEU A 108 -11.09 -4.31 2.12
C LEU A 108 -9.98 -5.07 2.87
N ALA A 109 -9.31 -6.01 2.21
CA ALA A 109 -8.23 -6.77 2.84
C ALA A 109 -7.06 -5.87 3.27
N ILE A 110 -6.70 -4.89 2.44
CA ILE A 110 -5.65 -3.92 2.74
C ILE A 110 -6.05 -3.02 3.90
N ALA A 111 -7.31 -2.56 3.94
CA ALA A 111 -7.82 -1.79 5.07
C ALA A 111 -7.72 -2.59 6.38
N VAL A 112 -8.09 -3.88 6.37
CA VAL A 112 -7.98 -4.77 7.53
C VAL A 112 -6.53 -4.95 7.97
N LEU A 113 -5.59 -5.12 7.03
CA LEU A 113 -4.16 -5.22 7.36
C LEU A 113 -3.62 -3.95 8.03
N LEU A 114 -3.95 -2.78 7.45
CA LEU A 114 -3.57 -1.48 7.99
C LEU A 114 -4.14 -1.26 9.40
N ASP A 115 -5.42 -1.53 9.60
CA ASP A 115 -6.08 -1.41 10.90
C ASP A 115 -5.46 -2.35 11.94
N GLY A 116 -5.15 -3.59 11.55
CA GLY A 116 -4.48 -4.56 12.41
C GLY A 116 -3.07 -4.13 12.84
N LEU A 117 -2.28 -3.56 11.92
CA LEU A 117 -0.94 -3.03 12.24
C LEU A 117 -1.01 -1.85 13.21
N ALA A 118 -1.95 -0.93 12.97
CA ALA A 118 -2.20 0.21 13.83
C ALA A 118 -2.61 -0.19 15.25
N ASP A 119 -3.48 -1.18 15.38
CA ASP A 119 -3.94 -1.68 16.68
C ASP A 119 -2.85 -2.45 17.43
N HIS A 120 -2.01 -3.21 16.72
CA HIS A 120 -0.96 -4.01 17.35
C HIS A 120 0.18 -3.15 17.88
N LEU A 121 0.63 -2.15 17.11
CA LEU A 121 1.74 -1.28 17.47
C LEU A 121 1.44 -0.28 18.59
N ARG A 122 0.18 -0.16 19.00
CA ARG A 122 -0.26 0.67 20.12
C ARG A 122 -0.31 -0.07 21.47
N ARG A 123 -0.10 -1.38 21.48
CA ARG A 123 -0.17 -2.23 22.69
C ARG A 123 1.19 -2.38 23.33
#